data_AF-A0A558A9Z3-F1
#
_entry.id   AF-A0A558A9Z3-F1
#
_cell.length_a   1.000
_cell.length_b   1.000
_cell.length_c   1.000
_cell.angle_alpha   90.00
_cell.angle_beta   90.00
_cell.angle_gamma   90.00
#
_symmetry.space_group_name_H-M   'P 1'
#
loop_
_entity.id
_entity.type
_entity.pdbx_description
1 polymer ?
#
loop_
_entity_poly.entity_id
_entity_poly.type
_entity_poly.pdbx_seq_one_letter_code
_entity_poly.pdbx_strand_id
1 'polypeptide(L)'
;MTADPVPRRRWPFLLLRATTVVLAALALVQTALAGGFLAGHYDALKMHSMTGMTMGALAVAQAVAAVFLWRAGGPRAVLVGGLALPVLLAGQVLLGMTRVLIVHVPVGALLVAGILRMAAWVWRAPLPSRAVGAPA
;
A
#
# COMPACT_ATOMS: atom_id res chain seq x y z
N MET A 1 40.49 5.76 -4.41
CA MET A 1 39.13 6.30 -4.64
C MET A 1 38.17 5.60 -3.70
N THR A 2 38.02 6.11 -2.48
CA THR A 2 36.93 5.71 -1.57
C THR A 2 35.69 6.44 -2.05
N ALA A 3 34.69 5.71 -2.57
CA ALA A 3 33.43 6.33 -2.94
C ALA A 3 32.77 6.91 -1.68
N ASP A 4 32.53 8.22 -1.67
CA ASP A 4 31.76 8.84 -0.60
C ASP A 4 30.38 8.17 -0.51
N PRO A 5 29.89 7.85 0.70
CA PRO A 5 28.57 7.25 0.85
C PRO A 5 27.50 8.25 0.40
N VAL A 6 26.88 7.97 -0.75
CA VAL A 6 25.78 8.78 -1.30
C VAL A 6 24.69 8.97 -0.23
N PRO A 7 24.32 10.21 0.13
CA PRO A 7 23.29 10.46 1.15
C PRO A 7 21.97 9.79 0.78
N ARG A 8 21.58 8.75 1.52
CA ARG A 8 20.29 8.06 1.29
C ARG A 8 19.15 8.94 1.78
N ARG A 9 18.43 9.59 0.87
CA ARG A 9 17.22 10.36 1.16
C ARG A 9 16.20 9.48 1.90
N ARG A 10 15.80 9.89 3.11
CA ARG A 10 14.88 9.12 3.99
C ARG A 10 13.40 9.27 3.64
N TRP A 11 13.03 10.38 2.98
CA TRP A 11 11.64 10.71 2.70
C TRP A 11 10.87 9.64 1.89
N PRO A 12 11.44 8.93 0.88
CA PRO A 12 10.70 7.90 0.14
C PRO A 12 10.35 6.73 1.06
N PHE A 13 11.23 6.41 2.00
CA PHE A 13 11.03 5.35 2.99
C PHE A 13 9.93 5.70 4.00
N LEU A 14 9.92 6.96 4.47
CA LEU A 14 8.88 7.47 5.37
C LEU A 14 7.52 7.52 4.66
N LEU A 15 7.48 7.97 3.41
CA LEU A 15 6.27 8.00 2.61
C LEU A 15 5.74 6.58 2.36
N LEU A 16 6.62 5.61 2.05
CA LEU A 16 6.26 4.20 1.91
C LEU A 16 5.70 3.63 3.22
N ARG A 17 6.30 3.92 4.38
CA ARG A 17 5.79 3.48 5.68
C ARG A 17 4.43 4.09 6.02
N ALA A 18 4.26 5.40 5.77
CA ALA A 18 3.01 6.10 6.01
C ALA A 18 1.89 5.56 5.10
N THR A 19 2.16 5.42 3.80
CA THR A 19 1.17 4.88 2.86
C THR A 19 0.82 3.42 3.16
N THR A 20 1.78 2.56 3.44
CA THR A 20 1.52 1.14 3.77
C THR A 20 0.68 0.96 5.04
N VAL A 21 0.92 1.74 6.10
CA VAL A 21 0.14 1.61 7.34
C VAL A 21 -1.28 2.15 7.17
N VAL A 22 -1.46 3.25 6.43
CA VAL A 22 -2.80 3.78 6.13
C VAL A 22 -3.56 2.82 5.21
N LEU A 23 -2.92 2.24 4.19
CA LEU A 23 -3.53 1.21 3.35
C LEU A 23 -3.93 -0.03 4.16
N ALA A 24 -3.09 -0.46 5.12
CA ALA A 24 -3.41 -1.57 6.01
C ALA A 24 -4.66 -1.27 6.88
N ALA A 25 -4.73 -0.08 7.47
CA ALA A 25 -5.90 0.33 8.25
C ALA A 25 -7.17 0.38 7.38
N LEU A 26 -7.09 1.00 6.20
CA LEU A 26 -8.22 1.07 5.25
C LEU A 26 -8.64 -0.32 4.77
N ALA A 27 -7.70 -1.24 4.55
CA ALA A 27 -8.00 -2.61 4.15
C ALA A 27 -8.82 -3.36 5.23
N LEU A 28 -8.50 -3.17 6.51
CA LEU A 28 -9.27 -3.73 7.62
C LEU A 28 -10.67 -3.11 7.72
N VAL A 29 -10.76 -1.78 7.60
CA VAL A 29 -12.04 -1.07 7.49
C VAL A 29 -12.86 -1.63 6.32
N GLN A 30 -12.21 -1.93 5.20
CA GLN A 30 -12.90 -2.43 4.03
C GLN A 30 -13.47 -3.84 4.21
N THR A 31 -12.77 -4.69 4.95
CA THR A 31 -13.29 -6.00 5.38
C THR A 31 -14.50 -5.84 6.31
N ALA A 32 -14.44 -4.92 7.27
CA ALA A 32 -15.55 -4.67 8.19
C ALA A 32 -16.79 -4.12 7.44
N LEU A 33 -16.61 -3.17 6.51
CA LEU A 33 -17.70 -2.62 5.70
C LEU A 33 -18.31 -3.67 4.77
N ALA A 34 -17.49 -4.51 4.14
CA ALA A 34 -17.97 -5.61 3.31
C ALA A 34 -18.77 -6.63 4.15
N GLY A 35 -18.25 -7.03 5.31
CA GLY A 35 -18.96 -7.92 6.25
C GLY A 35 -20.26 -7.31 6.74
N GLY A 36 -20.28 -6.02 7.07
CA GLY A 36 -21.49 -5.29 7.49
C GLY A 36 -22.55 -5.25 6.40
N PHE A 37 -22.16 -5.01 5.14
CA PHE A 37 -23.07 -5.08 4.00
C PHE A 37 -23.68 -6.48 3.83
N LEU A 38 -22.84 -7.53 3.91
CA LEU A 38 -23.30 -8.92 3.84
C LEU A 38 -24.21 -9.31 5.02
N ALA A 39 -24.05 -8.65 6.18
CA ALA A 39 -24.90 -8.80 7.34
C ALA A 39 -26.21 -7.97 7.27
N GLY A 40 -26.46 -7.25 6.18
CA GLY A 40 -27.70 -6.50 5.93
C GLY A 40 -27.62 -5.00 6.22
N HIS A 41 -26.46 -4.46 6.60
CA HIS A 41 -26.26 -3.01 6.75
C HIS A 41 -25.97 -2.36 5.39
N TYR A 42 -27.01 -2.12 4.60
CA TYR A 42 -26.89 -1.65 3.21
C TYR A 42 -26.11 -0.32 3.06
N ASP A 43 -26.18 0.59 4.03
CA ASP A 43 -25.41 1.84 4.04
C ASP A 43 -23.88 1.62 4.04
N ALA A 44 -23.43 0.47 4.56
CA ALA A 44 -22.01 0.10 4.54
C ALA A 44 -21.48 -0.05 3.11
N LEU A 45 -22.33 -0.30 2.10
CA LEU A 45 -21.92 -0.39 0.70
C LEU A 45 -21.42 0.96 0.16
N LYS A 46 -22.08 2.06 0.51
CA LYS A 46 -21.65 3.41 0.10
C LYS A 46 -20.28 3.72 0.70
N MET A 47 -20.12 3.45 1.99
CA MET A 47 -18.83 3.63 2.68
C MET A 47 -17.76 2.71 2.09
N HIS A 48 -18.10 1.47 1.77
CA HIS A 48 -17.20 0.51 1.12
C HIS A 48 -16.71 1.05 -0.21
N SER A 49 -17.60 1.56 -1.06
CA SER A 49 -17.22 2.17 -2.33
C SER A 49 -16.28 3.37 -2.14
N MET A 50 -16.61 4.28 -1.22
CA MET A 50 -15.76 5.44 -0.92
C MET A 50 -14.37 5.04 -0.41
N THR A 51 -14.30 4.12 0.57
CA THR A 51 -13.04 3.60 1.10
C THR A 51 -12.21 2.92 0.01
N GLY A 52 -12.83 2.16 -0.88
CA GLY A 52 -12.15 1.52 -2.03
C GLY A 52 -11.49 2.54 -2.96
N MET A 53 -12.20 3.63 -3.30
CA MET A 53 -11.64 4.71 -4.12
C MET A 53 -10.49 5.44 -3.41
N THR A 54 -10.62 5.70 -2.11
CA THR A 54 -9.55 6.29 -1.29
C THR A 54 -8.31 5.39 -1.27
N MET A 55 -8.49 4.07 -1.11
CA MET A 55 -7.39 3.11 -1.18
C MET A 55 -6.70 3.13 -2.55
N GLY A 56 -7.46 3.21 -3.65
CA GLY A 56 -6.91 3.32 -4.99
C GLY A 56 -6.01 4.55 -5.16
N ALA A 57 -6.47 5.74 -4.74
CA ALA A 57 -5.68 6.97 -4.78
C ALA A 57 -4.40 6.87 -3.92
N LEU A 58 -4.52 6.32 -2.72
CA LEU A 58 -3.39 6.12 -1.81
C LEU A 58 -2.37 5.10 -2.37
N ALA A 59 -2.83 4.07 -3.07
CA ALA A 59 -1.96 3.10 -3.72
C ALA A 59 -1.15 3.72 -4.88
N VAL A 60 -1.71 4.70 -5.59
CA VAL A 60 -0.94 5.50 -6.58
C VAL A 60 0.16 6.30 -5.89
N ALA A 61 -0.14 6.95 -4.76
CA ALA A 61 0.88 7.66 -3.99
C ALA A 61 1.99 6.72 -3.47
N GLN A 62 1.62 5.51 -3.02
CA GLN A 62 2.57 4.47 -2.64
C GLN A 62 3.44 4.01 -3.82
N ALA A 63 2.85 3.83 -5.01
CA ALA A 63 3.57 3.46 -6.22
C ALA A 63 4.64 4.49 -6.58
N VAL A 64 4.31 5.78 -6.48
CA VAL A 64 5.26 6.88 -6.67
C VAL A 64 6.40 6.80 -5.65
N ALA A 65 6.10 6.58 -4.37
CA ALA A 65 7.12 6.40 -3.33
C ALA A 65 8.04 5.21 -3.61
N ALA A 66 7.49 4.08 -4.08
CA ALA A 66 8.23 2.89 -4.44
C ALA A 66 9.17 3.12 -5.63
N VAL A 67 8.75 3.88 -6.65
CA VAL A 67 9.60 4.30 -7.78
C VAL A 67 10.77 5.14 -7.28
N PHE A 68 10.54 6.14 -6.43
CA PHE A 68 11.62 6.96 -5.89
C PHE A 68 12.60 6.17 -5.04
N LEU A 69 12.10 5.24 -4.22
CA LEU A 69 12.94 4.37 -3.41
C LEU A 69 13.81 3.44 -4.28
N TRP A 70 13.23 2.85 -5.34
CA TRP A 70 13.99 2.03 -6.28
C TRP A 70 15.08 2.81 -7.02
N ARG A 71 14.76 4.03 -7.49
CA ARG A 71 15.75 4.93 -8.12
C ARG A 71 16.88 5.32 -7.16
N ALA A 72 16.64 5.30 -5.85
CA ALA A 72 17.65 5.53 -4.82
C ALA A 72 18.41 4.25 -4.40
N GLY A 73 18.31 3.16 -5.17
CA GLY A 73 18.98 1.89 -4.91
C GLY A 73 18.21 0.92 -4.00
N GLY A 74 16.91 1.15 -3.80
CA GLY A 74 16.05 0.27 -3.02
C GLY A 74 15.70 -1.06 -3.73
N PRO A 75 15.16 -2.06 -2.99
CA PRO A 75 14.90 -3.38 -3.55
C PRO A 75 13.85 -3.37 -4.66
N ARG A 76 14.09 -4.11 -5.76
CA ARG A 76 13.14 -4.26 -6.89
C ARG A 76 11.78 -4.84 -6.45
N ALA A 77 11.76 -5.67 -5.41
CA ALA A 77 10.51 -6.21 -4.86
C ALA A 77 9.56 -5.11 -4.35
N VAL A 78 10.09 -4.02 -3.77
CA VAL A 78 9.28 -2.86 -3.34
C VAL A 78 8.65 -2.17 -4.55
N LEU A 79 9.40 -2.01 -5.64
CA LEU A 79 8.90 -1.43 -6.88
C LEU A 79 7.74 -2.26 -7.45
N VAL A 80 7.96 -3.57 -7.60
CA VAL A 80 6.95 -4.48 -8.17
C VAL A 80 5.68 -4.48 -7.32
N GLY A 81 5.80 -4.61 -5.99
CA GLY A 81 4.65 -4.56 -5.09
C GLY A 81 3.94 -3.20 -5.10
N GLY A 82 4.68 -2.10 -5.15
CA GLY A 82 4.15 -0.75 -5.21
C GLY A 82 3.36 -0.48 -6.49
N LEU A 83 3.85 -0.96 -7.64
CA LEU A 83 3.18 -0.81 -8.94
C LEU A 83 2.00 -1.77 -9.13
N ALA A 84 2.08 -2.99 -8.57
CA ALA A 84 1.00 -3.96 -8.68
C ALA A 84 -0.26 -3.53 -7.91
N LEU A 85 -0.10 -2.87 -6.77
CA LEU A 85 -1.22 -2.55 -5.89
C LEU A 85 -2.32 -1.68 -6.52
N PRO A 86 -2.04 -0.54 -7.20
CA PRO A 86 -3.09 0.24 -7.85
C PRO A 86 -3.81 -0.55 -8.95
N VAL A 87 -3.10 -1.41 -9.69
CA VAL A 87 -3.71 -2.26 -10.73
C VAL A 87 -4.66 -3.29 -10.11
N LEU A 88 -4.22 -3.97 -9.05
CA LEU A 88 -5.04 -4.95 -8.34
C LEU A 88 -6.28 -4.32 -7.70
N LEU A 89 -6.14 -3.12 -7.12
CA LEU A 89 -7.27 -2.38 -6.55
C LEU A 89 -8.24 -1.91 -7.64
N ALA A 90 -7.75 -1.45 -8.80
CA ALA A 90 -8.61 -1.11 -9.93
C ALA A 90 -9.40 -2.35 -10.43
N GLY A 91 -8.75 -3.51 -10.49
CA GLY A 91 -9.42 -4.78 -10.78
C GLY A 91 -10.49 -5.13 -9.75
N GLN A 92 -10.23 -4.89 -8.46
CA GLN A 92 -11.23 -5.08 -7.40
C GLN A 92 -12.43 -4.15 -7.52
N VAL A 93 -12.20 -2.87 -7.87
CA VAL A 93 -13.29 -1.92 -8.14
C VAL A 93 -14.14 -2.41 -9.31
N LEU A 94 -13.53 -2.85 -10.40
CA LEU A 94 -14.26 -3.39 -11.55
C LEU A 94 -15.10 -4.62 -11.18
N LEU A 95 -14.51 -5.59 -10.47
CA LEU A 95 -15.21 -6.77 -9.99
C LEU A 95 -16.39 -6.42 -9.05
N GLY A 96 -16.22 -5.41 -8.20
CA GLY A 96 -17.27 -4.90 -7.32
C GLY A 96 -18.40 -4.23 -8.10
N MET A 97 -18.08 -3.34 -9.04
CA MET A 97 -19.06 -2.65 -9.90
C MET A 97 -19.86 -3.62 -10.77
N THR A 98 -19.20 -4.67 -11.29
CA THR A 98 -19.82 -5.72 -12.11
C THR A 98 -20.46 -6.83 -11.28
N ARG A 99 -20.41 -6.74 -9.95
CA ARG A 99 -21.03 -7.68 -9.01
C ARG A 99 -20.58 -9.13 -9.18
N VAL A 100 -19.35 -9.36 -9.63
CA VAL A 100 -18.76 -10.70 -9.73
C VAL A 100 -18.25 -11.14 -8.36
N LEU A 101 -19.17 -11.32 -7.41
CA LEU A 101 -18.87 -11.46 -5.98
C LEU A 101 -18.00 -12.68 -5.67
N ILE A 102 -18.22 -13.78 -6.40
CA ILE A 102 -17.47 -15.04 -6.22
C ILE A 102 -15.97 -14.87 -6.47
N VAL A 103 -15.56 -13.87 -7.26
CA VAL A 103 -14.15 -13.54 -7.49
C VAL A 103 -13.74 -12.32 -6.65
N HIS A 104 -14.61 -11.30 -6.57
CA HIS A 104 -14.34 -10.09 -5.80
C HIS A 104 -14.01 -10.39 -4.34
N VAL A 105 -14.84 -11.17 -3.65
CA VAL A 105 -14.70 -11.40 -2.20
C VAL A 105 -13.42 -12.17 -1.87
N PRO A 106 -13.12 -13.33 -2.50
CA PRO A 106 -11.89 -14.06 -2.18
C PRO A 106 -10.62 -13.30 -2.56
N VAL A 107 -10.59 -12.67 -3.74
CA VAL A 107 -9.43 -11.89 -4.18
C VAL A 107 -9.24 -10.64 -3.31
N GLY A 108 -10.33 -9.99 -2.90
CA GLY A 108 -10.30 -8.89 -1.94
C GLY A 108 -9.69 -9.30 -0.60
N ALA A 109 -10.10 -10.45 -0.04
CA ALA A 109 -9.53 -10.98 1.21
C ALA A 109 -8.02 -11.29 1.08
N LEU A 110 -7.60 -11.92 -0.03
CA LEU A 110 -6.18 -12.15 -0.31
C LEU A 110 -5.40 -10.84 -0.46
N LEU A 111 -6.01 -9.82 -1.07
CA LEU A 111 -5.39 -8.51 -1.23
C LEU A 111 -5.21 -7.82 0.13
N VAL A 112 -6.18 -7.92 1.05
CA VAL A 112 -6.03 -7.44 2.43
C VAL A 112 -4.84 -8.12 3.11
N ALA A 113 -4.75 -9.46 3.05
CA ALA A 113 -3.61 -10.19 3.61
C ALA A 113 -2.27 -9.75 2.99
N GLY A 114 -2.23 -9.52 1.67
CA GLY A 114 -1.07 -9.01 0.96
C GLY A 114 -0.66 -7.60 1.42
N ILE A 115 -1.62 -6.69 1.62
CA ILE A 115 -1.38 -5.33 2.13
C ILE A 115 -0.81 -5.39 3.55
N LEU A 116 -1.40 -6.21 4.43
CA LEU A 116 -0.89 -6.40 5.80
C LEU A 116 0.53 -6.95 5.81
N ARG A 117 0.81 -7.96 4.96
CA ARG A 117 2.16 -8.53 4.80
C ARG A 117 3.16 -7.50 4.29
N MET A 118 2.77 -6.68 3.31
CA MET A 118 3.61 -5.60 2.77
C MET A 118 3.93 -4.57 3.84
N ALA A 119 2.93 -4.12 4.61
CA ALA A 119 3.13 -3.21 5.72
C ALA A 119 4.09 -3.80 6.76
N ALA A 120 3.88 -5.04 7.20
CA ALA A 120 4.78 -5.71 8.14
C ALA A 120 6.22 -5.80 7.61
N TRP A 121 6.40 -6.11 6.33
CA TRP A 121 7.73 -6.19 5.70
C TRP A 121 8.44 -4.83 5.64
N VAL A 122 7.75 -3.79 5.17
CA VAL A 122 8.30 -2.41 5.07
C VAL A 122 8.68 -1.85 6.44
N TRP A 123 7.91 -2.18 7.48
CA TRP A 123 8.17 -1.72 8.85
C TRP A 123 9.29 -2.50 9.55
N ARG A 124 9.54 -3.75 9.16
CA ARG A 124 10.70 -4.54 9.63
C ARG A 124 12.01 -4.16 8.94
N ALA A 125 11.97 -3.54 7.75
CA ALA A 125 13.17 -3.10 7.05
C ALA A 125 13.87 -1.94 7.80
N PRO A 126 15.19 -2.01 8.05
CA PRO A 126 15.95 -0.92 8.70
C PRO A 126 15.86 0.39 7.91
N LEU A 127 15.77 1.51 8.63
CA LEU A 127 15.87 2.83 8.00
C LEU A 127 17.33 3.12 7.62
N PRO A 128 17.59 3.76 6.46
CA PRO A 128 18.93 4.22 6.13
C PRO A 128 19.50 5.13 7.24
N SER A 129 20.73 4.89 7.67
CA SER A 129 21.43 5.73 8.67
C SER A 129 21.39 7.21 8.27
N ARG A 130 21.17 8.11 9.23
CA ARG A 130 21.31 9.55 9.01
C ARG A 130 22.80 9.71 8.77
N ALA A 131 23.20 10.31 7.64
CA ALA A 131 24.56 10.84 7.55
C ALA A 131 24.65 11.89 8.65
N VAL A 132 25.19 11.51 9.80
CA VAL A 132 25.56 12.45 10.85
C VAL A 132 26.71 13.21 10.23
N GLY A 133 26.53 14.51 9.98
CA GLY A 133 27.61 15.37 9.51
C GLY A 133 28.79 15.19 10.45
N ALA A 134 29.94 14.78 9.93
CA ALA A 134 31.16 14.80 10.70
C ALA A 134 31.38 16.25 11.18
N PRO A 135 31.66 16.49 12.48
CA PRO A 135 32.08 17.81 12.91
C PRO A 135 33.35 18.19 12.14
N ALA A 136 33.37 19.44 11.64
CA ALA A 136 34.52 20.07 10.99
C ALA A 136 35.67 20.28 11.96
#